data_AF-A0A7Y1Y9E5-F1
#
_entry.id   AF-A0A7Y1Y9E5-F1
#
_cell.length_a   1.000
_cell.length_b   1.000
_cell.length_c   1.000
_cell.angle_alpha   90.00
_cell.angle_beta   90.00
_cell.angle_gamma   90.00
#
_symmetry.space_group_name_H-M   'P 1'
#
loop_
_entity.id
_entity.type
_entity.pdbx_description
1 polymer ?
#
loop_
_entity_poly.entity_id
_entity_poly.type
_entity_poly.pdbx_seq_one_letter_code
_entity_poly.pdbx_strand_id
1 'polypeptide(L)'
;MTDPYQPKTDALRALYWREEILQVMFWIQGEGFGDAVDLPTLGRFLGIEAAEGLRYVDRLVQDGYLERNGELFGLTDKGRADGARVFADEFAELTKPSHGDCGPDCWCHSSDDEADACAAERTHVGGRT
;
A
#
# COMPACT_ATOMS: atom_id res chain seq x y z
N MET A 1 -20.15 -9.69 11.79
CA MET A 1 -19.71 -10.21 10.48
C MET A 1 -18.21 -10.23 10.53
N THR A 2 -17.59 -11.41 10.61
CA THR A 2 -16.14 -11.53 10.83
C THR A 2 -15.45 -11.30 9.51
N ASP A 3 -14.65 -10.23 9.42
CA ASP A 3 -13.80 -9.97 8.25
C ASP A 3 -12.78 -11.12 8.10
N PRO A 4 -12.77 -11.85 6.96
CA PRO A 4 -11.88 -12.97 6.73
C PRO A 4 -10.39 -12.58 6.67
N TYR A 5 -10.07 -11.29 6.59
CA TYR A 5 -8.70 -10.77 6.59
C TYR A 5 -8.15 -10.46 8.00
N GLN A 6 -8.93 -10.65 9.06
CA GLN A 6 -8.48 -10.41 10.42
C GLN A 6 -7.35 -11.37 10.84
N PRO A 7 -6.17 -10.86 11.26
CA PRO A 7 -5.05 -11.71 11.61
C PRO A 7 -5.30 -12.55 12.86
N LYS A 8 -4.94 -13.84 12.78
CA LYS A 8 -5.28 -14.87 13.79
C LYS A 8 -4.48 -14.78 15.10
N THR A 9 -3.40 -14.00 15.14
CA THR A 9 -2.55 -13.82 16.33
C THR A 9 -2.31 -12.35 16.60
N ASP A 10 -2.01 -12.01 17.86
CA ASP A 10 -1.72 -10.62 18.26
C ASP A 10 -0.48 -10.06 17.53
N ALA A 11 0.50 -10.91 17.24
CA ALA A 11 1.69 -10.52 16.48
C ALA A 11 1.34 -10.17 15.03
N LEU A 12 0.52 -10.99 14.37
CA LEU A 12 0.07 -10.70 13.00
C LEU A 12 -0.87 -9.49 12.97
N ARG A 13 -1.65 -9.27 14.04
CA ARG A 13 -2.53 -8.09 14.15
C ARG A 13 -1.73 -6.80 14.32
N ALA A 14 -0.68 -6.83 15.12
CA ALA A 14 0.25 -5.72 15.26
C ALA A 14 0.97 -5.41 13.93
N LEU A 15 1.33 -6.45 13.18
CA LEU A 15 1.94 -6.29 11.85
C LEU A 15 0.97 -5.63 10.88
N TYR A 16 -0.24 -6.17 10.77
CA TYR A 16 -1.31 -5.62 9.92
C TYR A 16 -1.56 -4.14 10.23
N TRP A 17 -1.84 -3.79 11.49
CA TRP A 17 -2.14 -2.40 11.83
C TRP A 17 -0.96 -1.45 11.68
N ARG A 18 0.27 -1.93 11.85
CA ARG A 18 1.44 -1.14 11.47
C ARG A 18 1.39 -0.79 9.99
N GLU A 19 1.16 -1.77 9.12
CA GLU A 19 1.16 -1.57 7.68
C GLU A 19 0.01 -0.64 7.24
N GLU A 20 -1.22 -0.88 7.70
CA GLU A 20 -2.39 -0.03 7.42
C GLU A 20 -2.18 1.43 7.85
N ILE A 21 -1.68 1.65 9.08
CA ILE A 21 -1.48 3.00 9.60
C ILE A 21 -0.37 3.72 8.82
N LEU A 22 0.75 3.05 8.56
CA LEU A 22 1.87 3.69 7.85
C LEU A 22 1.52 3.99 6.39
N GLN A 23 0.77 3.11 5.74
CA GLN A 23 0.29 3.34 4.38
C GLN A 23 -0.66 4.54 4.32
N VAL A 24 -1.67 4.60 5.20
CA VAL A 24 -2.62 5.72 5.26
C VAL A 24 -1.90 7.04 5.56
N MET A 25 -0.99 7.05 6.53
CA MET A 25 -0.20 8.24 6.86
C MET A 25 0.68 8.70 5.69
N PHE A 26 1.29 7.76 4.96
CA PHE A 26 2.10 8.07 3.78
C PHE A 26 1.24 8.67 2.67
N TRP A 27 0.06 8.10 2.42
CA TRP A 27 -0.88 8.61 1.43
C TRP A 27 -1.39 10.01 1.79
N ILE A 28 -1.84 10.24 3.03
CA ILE A 28 -2.31 11.55 3.52
C ILE A 28 -1.25 12.65 3.27
N GLN A 29 0.01 12.33 3.56
CA GLN A 29 1.11 13.27 3.34
C GLN A 29 1.36 13.53 1.85
N GLY A 30 1.32 12.49 1.01
CA GLY A 30 1.49 12.62 -0.45
C GLY A 30 0.41 13.47 -1.12
N GLU A 31 -0.81 13.43 -0.60
CA GLU A 31 -1.95 14.24 -1.08
C GLU A 31 -1.95 15.69 -0.57
N GLY A 32 -1.01 16.06 0.31
CA GLY A 32 -0.86 17.43 0.81
C GLY A 32 -1.84 17.82 1.91
N PHE A 33 -2.42 16.87 2.65
CA PHE A 33 -3.25 17.15 3.82
C PHE A 33 -2.44 17.57 5.07
N GLY A 34 -1.11 17.54 4.97
CA GLY A 34 -0.16 17.94 6.01
C GLY A 34 0.80 16.82 6.41
N ASP A 35 1.84 17.18 7.15
CA ASP A 35 2.88 16.23 7.60
C ASP A 35 2.51 15.47 8.88
N ALA A 36 1.45 15.90 9.58
CA ALA A 36 0.96 15.27 10.79
C ALA A 36 -0.56 15.41 10.94
N VAL A 37 -1.20 14.42 11.57
CA VAL A 37 -2.66 14.37 11.76
C VAL A 37 -3.03 13.97 13.19
N ASP A 38 -4.25 14.32 13.61
CA ASP A 38 -4.83 13.85 14.87
C ASP A 38 -5.49 12.47 14.72
N LEU A 39 -5.77 11.79 15.85
CA LEU A 39 -6.43 10.48 15.85
C LEU A 39 -7.81 10.48 15.17
N PRO A 40 -8.68 11.51 15.35
CA PRO A 40 -9.93 11.59 14.61
C PRO A 40 -9.75 11.62 13.09
N THR A 41 -8.76 12.36 12.59
CA THR A 41 -8.45 12.41 11.16
C THR A 41 -7.93 11.08 10.66
N LEU A 42 -6.94 10.50 11.35
CA LEU A 42 -6.43 9.17 11.01
C LEU A 42 -7.55 8.12 11.01
N GLY A 43 -8.44 8.14 12.00
CA GLY A 43 -9.58 7.23 12.09
C GLY A 43 -10.56 7.37 10.93
N ARG A 44 -10.77 8.57 10.38
CA ARG A 44 -11.64 8.76 9.19
C ARG A 44 -11.09 8.01 7.97
N PHE A 45 -9.77 7.96 7.81
CA PHE A 45 -9.12 7.30 6.67
C PHE A 45 -8.91 5.79 6.89
N LEU A 46 -8.73 5.33 8.13
CA LEU A 46 -8.69 3.90 8.46
C LEU A 46 -10.04 3.19 8.30
N GLY A 47 -11.15 3.93 8.26
CA GLY A 47 -12.47 3.38 7.94
C GLY A 47 -13.12 2.59 9.10
N ILE A 48 -13.85 1.51 8.76
CA ILE A 48 -14.79 0.82 9.66
C ILE A 48 -14.09 0.24 10.91
N GLU A 49 -12.85 -0.21 10.76
CA GLU A 49 -12.08 -0.85 11.84
C GLU A 49 -11.13 0.13 12.55
N ALA A 50 -11.29 1.44 12.35
CA ALA A 50 -10.42 2.47 12.90
C ALA A 50 -10.21 2.35 14.42
N ALA A 51 -11.26 1.98 15.18
CA ALA A 51 -11.17 1.86 16.62
C ALA A 51 -10.12 0.82 17.08
N GLU A 52 -9.96 -0.28 16.34
CA GLU A 52 -8.95 -1.29 16.64
C GLU A 52 -7.56 -0.79 16.21
N GLY A 53 -7.44 -0.20 15.02
CA GLY A 53 -6.18 0.33 14.51
C GLY A 53 -5.59 1.44 15.38
N LEU A 54 -6.42 2.38 15.84
CA LEU A 54 -5.97 3.49 16.69
C LEU A 54 -5.32 3.03 18.01
N ARG A 55 -5.58 1.79 18.47
CA ARG A 55 -4.92 1.20 19.65
C ARG A 55 -3.43 0.95 19.44
N TYR A 56 -2.96 0.92 18.19
CA TYR A 56 -1.56 0.65 17.84
C TYR A 56 -0.74 1.93 17.66
N VAL A 57 -1.34 3.11 17.59
CA VAL A 57 -0.63 4.37 17.31
C VAL A 57 0.45 4.66 18.34
N ASP A 58 0.14 4.54 19.64
CA ASP A 58 1.14 4.77 20.70
C ASP A 58 2.30 3.76 20.62
N ARG A 59 2.03 2.52 20.23
CA ARG A 59 3.07 1.52 19.99
C ARG A 59 3.95 1.91 18.81
N LEU A 60 3.39 2.45 17.73
CA LEU A 60 4.16 2.91 16.58
C LEU A 60 5.04 4.12 16.92
N VAL A 61 4.63 4.96 17.87
CA VAL A 61 5.51 6.00 18.44
C VAL A 61 6.67 5.37 19.21
N GLN A 62 6.39 4.39 20.07
CA GLN A 62 7.43 3.67 20.83
C GLN A 62 8.42 2.92 19.94
N ASP A 63 7.93 2.31 18.87
CA ASP A 63 8.71 1.55 17.89
C ASP A 63 9.46 2.47 16.89
N GLY A 64 9.32 3.80 17.04
CA GLY A 64 10.04 4.81 16.26
C GLY A 64 9.57 4.97 14.82
N TYR A 65 8.33 4.56 14.51
CA TYR A 65 7.71 4.77 13.21
C TYR A 65 7.01 6.11 13.11
N LEU A 66 6.34 6.51 14.19
CA LEU A 66 5.66 7.80 14.30
C LEU A 66 6.38 8.69 15.31
N GLU A 67 6.26 9.99 15.11
CA GLU A 67 6.56 10.99 16.13
C GLU A 67 5.28 11.65 16.62
N ARG A 68 5.23 11.98 17.91
CA ARG A 68 4.07 12.63 18.54
C ARG A 68 4.43 14.06 18.95
N ASN A 69 3.63 15.02 18.51
CA ASN A 69 3.70 16.41 18.95
C ASN A 69 2.32 16.85 19.47
N GLY A 70 2.13 16.79 20.78
CA GLY A 70 0.83 17.03 21.40
C GLY A 70 -0.20 15.97 20.97
N GLU A 71 -1.22 16.38 20.24
CA GLU A 71 -2.26 15.49 19.69
C GLU A 71 -2.02 15.08 18.24
N LEU A 72 -0.94 15.59 17.62
CA LEU A 72 -0.59 15.30 16.24
C LEU A 72 0.46 14.20 16.15
N PHE A 73 0.32 13.37 15.13
CA PHE A 73 1.21 12.25 14.82
C PHE A 73 1.75 12.43 13.40
N GLY A 74 3.07 12.35 13.24
CA GLY A 74 3.76 12.45 11.95
C GLY A 74 4.62 11.22 11.65
N LEU A 75 4.95 11.01 10.38
CA LEU A 75 5.88 9.96 9.97
C LEU A 75 7.32 10.36 10.25
N THR A 76 8.04 9.53 10.99
CA THR A 76 9.52 9.56 10.99
C THR A 76 10.06 9.08 9.63
N ASP A 77 11.37 9.21 9.40
CA ASP A 77 12.01 8.66 8.20
C ASP A 77 11.80 7.14 8.06
N LYS A 78 11.84 6.42 9.19
CA LYS A 78 11.56 4.98 9.25
C LYS A 78 10.11 4.67 8.87
N GLY A 79 9.17 5.42 9.45
CA GLY A 79 7.74 5.32 9.12
C GLY A 79 7.46 5.59 7.65
N ARG A 80 8.09 6.62 7.10
CA ARG A 80 7.97 7.02 5.70
C ARG A 80 8.48 5.95 4.75
N ALA A 81 9.65 5.38 5.03
CA ALA A 81 10.21 4.31 4.21
C ALA A 81 9.32 3.06 4.20
N ASP A 82 8.85 2.62 5.36
CA ASP A 82 7.98 1.44 5.47
C ASP A 82 6.59 1.71 4.86
N GLY A 83 6.00 2.89 5.10
CA GLY A 83 4.72 3.31 4.53
C GLY A 83 4.76 3.37 3.00
N ALA A 84 5.83 3.93 2.43
CA ALA A 84 6.04 3.96 0.97
C ALA A 84 6.16 2.55 0.38
N ARG A 85 6.87 1.65 1.06
CA ARG A 85 7.01 0.25 0.63
C ARG A 85 5.65 -0.47 0.62
N VAL A 86 4.89 -0.39 1.72
CA VAL A 86 3.57 -1.03 1.83
C VAL A 86 2.61 -0.47 0.79
N PHE A 87 2.61 0.85 0.58
CA PHE A 87 1.83 1.49 -0.47
C PHE A 87 2.23 0.97 -1.87
N ALA A 88 3.53 0.93 -2.19
CA ALA A 88 3.99 0.41 -3.46
C ALA A 88 3.61 -1.08 -3.67
N ASP A 89 3.72 -1.90 -2.63
CA ASP A 89 3.40 -3.33 -2.68
C ASP A 89 1.90 -3.56 -2.97
N GLU A 90 0.99 -2.80 -2.35
CA GLU A 90 -0.46 -2.94 -2.57
C GLU A 90 -0.87 -2.53 -4.01
N PHE A 91 -0.27 -1.45 -4.52
CA PHE A 91 -0.59 -0.93 -5.85
C PHE A 91 0.30 -1.51 -6.97
N ALA A 92 1.20 -2.44 -6.65
CA ALA A 92 2.14 -3.01 -7.61
C ALA A 92 1.43 -3.63 -8.83
N GLU A 93 0.36 -4.39 -8.60
CA GLU A 93 -0.40 -5.00 -9.71
C GLU A 93 -1.14 -3.98 -10.58
N LEU A 94 -1.56 -2.85 -10.00
CA LEU A 94 -2.28 -1.78 -10.70
C LEU A 94 -1.33 -0.86 -11.50
N THR A 95 -0.07 -0.80 -11.10
CA THR A 95 0.96 0.07 -11.69
C THR A 95 1.92 -0.69 -12.61
N LYS A 96 1.85 -2.02 -12.65
CA LYS A 96 2.54 -2.81 -13.67
C LYS A 96 2.07 -2.37 -15.06
N PRO A 97 3.00 -2.13 -16.00
CA PRO A 97 2.64 -1.98 -17.39
C PRO A 97 1.81 -3.20 -17.81
N SER A 98 0.66 -2.95 -18.41
CA SER A 98 -0.05 -4.03 -19.11
C SER A 98 0.89 -4.61 -20.17
N HIS A 99 0.70 -5.86 -20.61
CA HIS A 99 1.56 -6.44 -21.66
C HIS A 99 1.52 -5.62 -22.98
N GLY A 100 0.56 -4.70 -23.15
CA GLY A 100 0.52 -3.74 -24.27
C GLY A 100 1.26 -2.42 -24.05
N ASP A 101 1.82 -2.20 -22.87
CA ASP A 101 2.62 -1.03 -22.50
C ASP A 101 4.07 -1.46 -22.27
N CYS A 102 4.59 -2.27 -23.19
CA CYS A 102 5.92 -2.86 -23.08
C CYS A 102 7.00 -1.80 -23.31
N GLY A 103 7.94 -1.70 -22.36
CA GLY A 103 9.12 -0.87 -22.50
C GLY A 103 10.12 -1.42 -23.54
N PRO A 104 11.14 -0.64 -23.94
CA PRO A 104 12.08 -1.02 -25.00
C PRO A 104 12.87 -2.31 -24.70
N ASP A 105 13.02 -2.67 -23.43
CA ASP A 105 13.72 -3.88 -22.99
C ASP A 105 12.81 -5.13 -22.88
N CYS A 106 11.56 -5.04 -23.36
CA CYS A 106 10.66 -6.19 -23.37
C CYS A 106 11.15 -7.28 -24.33
N TRP A 107 10.98 -8.54 -23.93
CA TRP A 107 11.29 -9.73 -24.71
C TRP A 107 10.71 -9.72 -26.14
N CYS A 108 9.52 -9.15 -26.34
CA CYS A 108 8.89 -9.05 -27.65
C CYS A 108 9.62 -8.10 -28.63
N HIS A 109 10.66 -7.39 -28.18
CA HIS A 109 11.55 -6.59 -29.02
C HIS A 109 12.86 -7.32 -29.35
N SER A 110 13.06 -8.54 -28.88
CA SER A 110 14.32 -9.29 -29.06
C SER A 110 14.45 -9.95 -30.42
N SER A 111 13.35 -10.26 -31.11
CA SER A 111 13.30 -10.72 -32.51
C SER A 111 11.89 -10.61 -33.10
N ASP A 112 11.77 -10.80 -34.41
CA ASP A 112 10.47 -10.86 -35.11
C ASP A 112 9.62 -12.06 -34.65
N ASP A 113 10.25 -13.21 -34.39
CA ASP A 113 9.56 -14.41 -33.90
C ASP A 113 8.92 -14.17 -32.51
N GLU A 114 9.62 -13.48 -31.62
CA GLU A 114 9.12 -13.16 -30.28
C GLU A 114 8.04 -12.06 -30.34
N ALA A 115 8.12 -11.16 -31.32
CA ALA A 115 7.06 -10.17 -31.59
C ALA A 115 5.76 -10.85 -32.06
N ASP A 116 5.86 -11.82 -32.97
CA ASP A 116 4.72 -12.59 -33.47
C ASP A 116 4.08 -13.46 -32.38
N ALA A 117 4.90 -14.11 -31.53
CA ALA A 117 4.42 -14.87 -30.39
C ALA A 117 3.66 -13.99 -29.37
N CYS A 118 4.17 -12.78 -29.07
CA CYS A 118 3.47 -11.80 -28.25
C CYS A 118 2.12 -11.39 -28.86
N ALA A 119 2.07 -11.12 -30.17
CA ALA A 119 0.84 -10.77 -30.87
C ALA A 119 -0.22 -11.88 -30.79
N ALA A 120 0.21 -13.15 -30.89
CA ALA A 120 -0.67 -14.31 -30.77
C ALA A 120 -1.32 -14.41 -29.38
N GLU A 121 -0.54 -14.25 -28.30
CA GLU A 121 -1.08 -14.31 -26.91
C GLU A 121 -2.15 -13.24 -26.64
N ARG A 122 -1.99 -12.03 -27.21
CA ARG A 122 -2.97 -10.93 -27.07
C ARG A 122 -4.34 -11.27 -27.66
N THR A 123 -4.40 -12.11 -28.69
CA THR A 123 -5.67 -12.50 -29.32
C THR A 123 -6.44 -13.54 -28.52
N HIS A 124 -5.78 -14.32 -27.65
CA HIS A 124 -6.41 -15.37 -26.86
C HIS A 124 -7.12 -14.90 -25.59
N VAL A 125 -6.78 -13.72 -25.06
CA VAL A 125 -7.41 -13.15 -23.84
C VAL A 125 -8.74 -12.43 -24.13
N GLY A 126 -9.02 -12.09 -25.39
CA GLY A 126 -10.28 -11.45 -25.81
C GLY A 126 -11.48 -12.39 -26.04
N GLY A 127 -11.33 -13.69 -25.77
CA GLY A 127 -12.28 -14.73 -26.19
C GLY A 127 -12.86 -15.57 -25.06
N ARG A 128 -13.36 -14.97 -23.97
CA ARG A 128 -14.22 -15.68 -23.02
C ARG A 128 -15.42 -14.81 -22.64
N THR A 129 -16.46 -14.90 -23.47
CA THR A 129 -17.86 -14.67 -23.08
C THR A 129 -18.52 -16.01 -22.80
#